data_AF-W5J9J6-F1
#
_entry.id   AF-W5J9J6-F1
#
_cell.length_a   1.000
_cell.length_b   1.000
_cell.length_c   1.000
_cell.angle_alpha   90.00
_cell.angle_beta   90.00
_cell.angle_gamma   90.00
#
_symmetry.space_group_name_H-M   'P 1'
#
loop_
_entity.id
_entity.type
_entity.pdbx_description
1 polymer ?
#
loop_
_entity_poly.entity_id
_entity_poly.type
_entity_poly.pdbx_seq_one_letter_code
_entity_poly.pdbx_strand_id
1 'polypeptide(L)'
;MNGSSFCCVILISHTEGCELDQTQHGCRIDNGQCTCAFGCKSEFRYATRKECQDALKGRTNDICSRQPCMNGGSCTQVTAMPQYKCRCDGTGFWGNRCHRLCPQPDQLAPGTKFPYECVVI
;
A
#
# COMPACT_ATOMS: atom_id res chain seq x y z
N MET A 1 -6.13 -26.33 35.95
CA MET A 1 -7.14 -25.72 36.85
C MET A 1 -6.65 -24.34 37.23
N ASN A 2 -7.43 -23.33 36.80
CA ASN A 2 -7.60 -22.01 37.40
C ASN A 2 -6.38 -21.09 37.62
N GLY A 3 -6.45 -19.91 37.01
CA GLY A 3 -5.57 -18.78 37.29
C GLY A 3 -6.11 -17.47 36.73
N SER A 4 -7.40 -17.20 36.92
CA SER A 4 -8.03 -15.92 36.57
C SER A 4 -7.53 -14.83 37.52
N SER A 5 -6.63 -13.98 37.06
CA SER A 5 -6.26 -12.73 37.75
C SER A 5 -6.46 -11.57 36.78
N PHE A 6 -7.58 -10.88 36.97
CA PHE A 6 -7.89 -9.62 36.30
C PHE A 6 -6.90 -8.57 36.80
N CYS A 7 -5.92 -8.21 35.97
CA CYS A 7 -5.03 -7.09 36.23
C CYS A 7 -5.18 -6.07 35.10
N CYS A 8 -5.82 -4.94 35.43
CA CYS A 8 -5.98 -3.72 34.63
C CYS A 8 -6.33 -3.89 33.14
N VAL A 9 -7.62 -3.72 32.82
CA VAL A 9 -8.10 -3.52 31.44
C VAL A 9 -7.69 -2.11 30.97
N ILE A 10 -6.40 -1.90 30.74
CA ILE A 10 -5.97 -0.89 29.78
C ILE A 10 -6.24 -1.55 28.43
N LEU A 11 -7.25 -1.06 27.69
CA LEU A 11 -7.40 -1.39 26.27
C LEU A 11 -6.24 -0.73 25.51
N ILE A 12 -5.01 -1.22 25.74
CA ILE A 12 -3.89 -0.92 24.85
C ILE A 12 -4.27 -1.65 23.58
N SER A 13 -4.84 -0.93 22.62
CA SER A 13 -4.87 -1.41 21.24
C SER A 13 -3.43 -1.82 20.94
N HIS A 14 -3.19 -3.13 20.85
CA HIS A 14 -1.90 -3.63 20.42
C HIS A 14 -1.75 -3.10 19.00
N THR A 15 -1.06 -1.98 18.85
CA THR A 15 -0.60 -1.54 17.55
C THR A 15 0.37 -2.64 17.16
N GLU A 16 -0.07 -3.58 16.33
CA GLU A 16 0.80 -4.62 15.79
C GLU A 16 1.77 -3.95 14.81
N GLY A 17 2.71 -3.20 15.38
CA GLY A 17 3.92 -2.75 14.70
C GLY A 17 4.83 -3.96 14.55
N CYS A 18 5.49 -4.08 13.40
CA CYS A 18 6.44 -5.15 13.19
C CYS A 18 7.52 -5.11 14.28
N GLU A 19 7.75 -6.24 14.96
CA GLU A 19 8.97 -6.46 15.71
C GLU A 19 10.18 -6.31 14.76
N LEU A 20 11.29 -5.75 15.27
CA LEU A 20 12.51 -5.54 14.47
C LEU A 20 13.02 -6.83 13.79
N ASP A 21 12.70 -8.00 14.34
CA ASP A 21 13.06 -9.32 13.79
C ASP A 21 12.21 -9.74 12.56
N GLN A 22 11.04 -9.13 12.34
CA GLN A 22 10.20 -9.35 11.15
C GLN A 22 10.51 -8.41 9.98
N THR A 23 11.54 -7.57 10.12
CA THR A 23 11.99 -6.71 9.03
C THR A 23 12.89 -7.50 8.08
N GLN A 24 12.51 -7.54 6.81
CA GLN A 24 13.21 -8.29 5.78
C GLN A 24 13.38 -7.42 4.54
N HIS A 25 14.50 -7.60 3.85
CA HIS A 25 14.65 -7.10 2.48
C HIS A 25 13.62 -7.80 1.61
N GLY A 26 12.68 -7.04 1.07
CA GLY A 26 11.68 -7.58 0.18
C GLY A 26 11.54 -6.72 -1.07
N CYS A 27 10.91 -7.30 -2.08
CA CYS A 27 10.66 -6.68 -3.36
C CYS A 27 9.16 -6.71 -3.68
N ARG A 28 8.71 -5.68 -4.37
CA ARG A 28 7.37 -5.56 -4.94
C ARG A 28 7.47 -5.06 -6.37
N ILE A 29 6.45 -5.35 -7.15
CA ILE A 29 6.33 -4.84 -8.51
C ILE A 29 5.62 -3.49 -8.43
N ASP A 30 6.30 -2.47 -8.93
CA ASP A 30 5.78 -1.11 -9.07
C ASP A 30 5.86 -0.73 -10.56
N ASN A 31 4.70 -0.50 -11.17
CA ASN A 31 4.59 -0.09 -12.58
C ASN A 31 5.39 -0.97 -13.58
N GLY A 32 5.42 -2.29 -13.36
CA GLY A 32 6.17 -3.23 -14.20
C GLY A 32 7.68 -3.27 -13.92
N GLN A 33 8.15 -2.65 -12.84
CA GLN A 33 9.54 -2.65 -12.40
C GLN A 33 9.66 -3.18 -10.97
N CYS A 34 10.70 -3.99 -10.71
CA CYS A 34 10.96 -4.52 -9.38
C CYS A 34 11.59 -3.46 -8.48
N THR A 35 10.83 -3.00 -7.51
CA THR A 35 11.28 -2.09 -6.45
C THR A 35 11.49 -2.89 -5.18
N CYS A 36 12.72 -2.87 -4.65
CA CYS A 36 13.08 -3.57 -3.42
C CYS A 36 13.39 -2.56 -2.32
N ALA A 37 12.90 -2.84 -1.11
CA ALA A 37 13.14 -2.01 0.07
C ALA A 37 13.26 -2.88 1.32
N PHE A 38 13.73 -2.29 2.41
CA PHE A 38 13.77 -2.92 3.71
C PHE A 38 12.54 -2.49 4.52
N GLY A 39 11.84 -3.44 5.13
CA GLY A 39 10.65 -3.15 5.92
C GLY A 39 9.94 -4.42 6.38
N CYS A 40 8.68 -4.30 6.75
CA CYS A 40 7.87 -5.41 7.22
C CYS A 40 7.65 -6.48 6.15
N LYS A 41 7.78 -7.77 6.52
CA LYS A 41 7.44 -8.91 5.65
C LYS A 41 6.04 -8.79 5.00
N SER A 42 5.09 -8.20 5.71
CA SER A 42 3.70 -7.99 5.27
C SER A 42 3.55 -7.07 4.05
N GLU A 43 4.53 -6.19 3.81
CA GLU A 43 4.51 -5.19 2.74
C GLU A 43 5.13 -5.71 1.42
N PHE A 44 5.90 -6.79 1.47
CA PHE A 44 6.63 -7.31 0.31
C PHE A 44 6.07 -8.64 -0.16
N ARG A 45 5.81 -8.74 -1.46
CA ARG A 45 5.32 -9.97 -2.09
C ARG A 45 6.44 -10.96 -2.40
N TYR A 46 7.63 -10.45 -2.69
CA TYR A 46 8.79 -11.25 -3.08
C TYR A 46 9.90 -11.06 -2.06
N ALA A 47 10.59 -12.13 -1.68
CA ALA A 47 11.73 -12.02 -0.77
C ALA A 47 12.98 -11.56 -1.54
N THR A 48 13.06 -11.86 -2.84
CA THR A 48 14.22 -11.51 -3.66
C THR A 48 13.86 -10.76 -4.94
N ARG A 49 14.82 -9.96 -5.44
CA ARG A 49 14.67 -9.26 -6.72
C ARG A 49 14.55 -10.25 -7.89
N LYS A 50 15.15 -11.43 -7.78
CA LYS A 50 15.11 -12.48 -8.80
C LYS A 50 13.72 -13.08 -8.93
N GLU A 51 13.06 -13.39 -7.80
CA GLU A 51 11.65 -13.82 -7.79
C GLU A 51 10.73 -12.75 -8.38
N CYS A 52 10.96 -11.48 -8.02
CA CYS A 52 10.21 -10.38 -8.59
C CYS A 52 10.41 -10.25 -10.11
N GLN A 53 11.65 -10.42 -10.61
CA GLN A 53 11.94 -10.37 -12.04
C GLN A 53 11.40 -11.57 -12.80
N ASP A 54 11.33 -12.74 -12.18
CA ASP A 54 10.73 -13.94 -12.75
C ASP A 54 9.21 -13.76 -12.87
N ALA A 55 8.58 -13.21 -11.82
CA ALA A 55 7.18 -12.78 -11.84
C ALA A 55 6.89 -11.77 -12.98
N LEU A 56 7.77 -10.80 -13.20
CA LEU A 56 7.69 -9.87 -14.34
C LEU A 56 7.89 -10.56 -15.71
N LYS A 57 8.74 -11.58 -15.78
CA LYS A 57 9.10 -12.26 -17.04
C LYS A 57 8.12 -13.37 -17.44
N GLY A 58 7.34 -13.91 -16.51
CA GLY A 58 6.42 -14.98 -16.83
C GLY A 58 5.45 -15.38 -15.73
N ARG A 59 4.15 -15.18 -16.01
CA ARG A 59 3.02 -15.93 -15.42
C ARG A 59 2.60 -15.67 -13.96
N THR A 60 2.58 -14.42 -13.50
CA THR A 60 1.88 -14.15 -12.21
C THR A 60 0.96 -12.95 -12.27
N ASN A 61 -0.11 -13.05 -13.07
CA ASN A 61 -1.34 -12.24 -12.94
C ASN A 61 -1.07 -10.78 -12.47
N ASP A 62 -0.13 -10.10 -13.12
CA ASP A 62 0.22 -8.73 -12.77
C ASP A 62 -0.99 -7.85 -13.09
N ILE A 63 -1.80 -7.58 -12.06
CA ILE A 63 -2.98 -6.74 -12.19
C ILE A 63 -2.57 -5.36 -12.73
N CYS A 64 -1.37 -4.92 -12.37
CA CYS A 64 -0.75 -3.68 -12.85
C CYS A 64 -0.35 -3.70 -14.33
N SER A 65 -0.15 -4.86 -14.95
CA SER A 65 0.14 -4.97 -16.39
C SER A 65 -1.04 -4.47 -17.24
N ARG A 66 -2.28 -4.60 -16.74
CA ARG A 66 -3.48 -4.03 -17.36
C ARG A 66 -3.62 -2.52 -17.17
N GLN A 67 -2.66 -1.86 -16.52
CA GLN A 67 -2.69 -0.43 -16.17
C GLN A 67 -4.04 0.01 -15.60
N PRO A 68 -4.47 -0.54 -14.45
CA PRO A 68 -5.75 -0.19 -13.84
C PRO A 68 -5.78 1.23 -13.28
N CYS A 69 -4.62 1.84 -13.01
CA CYS A 69 -4.51 3.22 -12.52
C CYS A 69 -4.53 4.20 -13.70
N MET A 70 -5.46 5.14 -13.68
CA MET A 70 -5.61 6.17 -14.71
C MET A 70 -4.75 7.42 -14.39
N ASN A 71 -4.69 8.36 -15.33
CA ASN A 71 -4.08 9.69 -15.15
C ASN A 71 -2.63 9.68 -14.63
N GLY A 72 -1.85 8.66 -15.00
CA GLY A 72 -0.44 8.55 -14.62
C GLY A 72 -0.18 8.09 -13.18
N GLY A 73 -1.19 7.56 -12.48
CA GLY A 73 -1.00 6.97 -11.16
C GLY A 73 -0.11 5.72 -11.18
N SER A 74 0.74 5.52 -10.16
CA SER A 74 1.57 4.33 -10.06
C SER A 74 0.77 3.14 -9.53
N CYS A 75 0.91 1.99 -10.19
CA CYS A 75 0.27 0.75 -9.75
C CYS A 75 1.26 -0.10 -8.95
N THR A 76 0.87 -0.44 -7.73
CA THR A 76 1.62 -1.36 -6.87
C THR A 76 0.77 -2.60 -6.60
N GLN A 77 1.31 -3.79 -6.86
CA GLN A 77 0.62 -5.04 -6.52
C GLN A 77 0.79 -5.35 -5.02
N VAL A 78 -0.32 -5.62 -4.32
CA VAL A 78 -0.33 -5.90 -2.87
C VAL A 78 -0.91 -7.29 -2.58
N THR A 79 -0.62 -7.84 -1.40
CA THR A 79 -1.18 -9.15 -1.00
C THR A 79 -2.62 -9.04 -0.47
N ALA A 80 -3.01 -7.87 0.04
CA ALA A 80 -4.37 -7.60 0.52
C ALA A 80 -5.35 -7.43 -0.65
N MET A 81 -6.56 -8.00 -0.55
CA MET A 81 -7.63 -7.83 -1.56
C MET A 81 -7.99 -6.34 -1.69
N PRO A 82 -8.05 -5.74 -2.90
CA PRO A 82 -8.20 -6.35 -4.24
C PRO A 82 -6.90 -6.76 -4.96
N GLN A 83 -5.81 -7.00 -4.25
CA GLN A 83 -4.49 -7.43 -4.73
C GLN A 83 -3.71 -6.39 -5.55
N TYR A 84 -4.20 -5.15 -5.61
CA TYR A 84 -3.49 -4.00 -6.17
C TYR A 84 -3.88 -2.73 -5.42
N LYS A 85 -2.99 -1.74 -5.44
CA LYS A 85 -3.22 -0.40 -4.92
C LYS A 85 -2.66 0.62 -5.93
N CYS A 86 -3.48 1.60 -6.27
CA CYS A 86 -3.03 2.75 -7.05
C CYS A 86 -2.52 3.83 -6.11
N ARG A 87 -1.40 4.44 -6.48
CA ARG A 87 -0.82 5.62 -5.87
C ARG A 87 -0.99 6.80 -6.83
N CYS A 88 -1.83 7.74 -6.43
CA CYS A 88 -2.15 8.93 -7.24
C CYS A 88 -1.38 10.18 -6.78
N ASP A 89 -0.43 10.05 -5.84
CA ASP A 89 0.35 11.18 -5.34
C ASP A 89 1.07 11.94 -6.45
N GLY A 90 1.00 13.27 -6.41
CA GLY A 90 1.61 14.14 -7.42
C GLY A 90 0.91 14.19 -8.78
N THR A 91 -0.16 13.42 -9.00
CA THR A 91 -0.91 13.44 -10.27
C THR A 91 -2.00 14.51 -10.32
N GLY A 92 -2.44 15.03 -9.17
CA GLY A 92 -3.64 15.88 -9.08
C GLY A 92 -4.95 15.10 -9.17
N PHE A 93 -4.90 13.77 -9.02
CA PHE A 93 -6.06 12.89 -8.96
C PHE A 93 -6.05 12.05 -7.69
N TRP A 94 -7.21 11.49 -7.33
CA TRP A 94 -7.39 10.62 -6.17
C TRP A 94 -8.39 9.49 -6.44
N GLY A 95 -8.46 8.56 -5.49
CA GLY A 95 -9.39 7.43 -5.50
C GLY A 95 -8.76 6.13 -5.99
N ASN A 96 -9.51 5.03 -5.94
CA ASN A 96 -9.01 3.66 -6.16
C ASN A 96 -8.24 3.43 -7.49
N ARG A 97 -8.52 4.24 -8.52
CA ARG A 97 -7.89 4.18 -9.85
C ARG A 97 -7.42 5.55 -10.33
N CYS A 98 -7.24 6.52 -9.43
CA CYS A 98 -6.89 7.90 -9.79
C CYS A 98 -7.88 8.52 -10.80
N HIS A 99 -9.17 8.21 -10.67
CA HIS A 99 -10.21 8.63 -11.62
C HIS A 99 -10.89 9.94 -11.22
N ARG A 100 -10.68 10.42 -9.98
CA ARG A 100 -11.29 11.66 -9.48
C ARG A 100 -10.25 12.77 -9.48
N LEU A 101 -10.63 13.95 -9.92
CA LEU A 101 -9.81 15.14 -9.79
C LEU A 101 -9.71 15.55 -8.32
N CYS A 102 -8.52 15.97 -7.90
CA CYS A 102 -8.31 16.55 -6.60
C CYS A 102 -9.21 17.78 -6.43
N PRO A 103 -10.02 17.85 -5.37
CA PRO A 103 -10.84 19.03 -5.15
C PRO A 103 -9.95 20.21 -4.80
N GLN A 104 -10.32 21.39 -5.26
CA GLN A 104 -9.60 22.60 -4.89
C GLN A 104 -9.88 22.95 -3.42
N PRO A 105 -8.89 23.47 -2.67
CA PRO A 105 -9.07 23.86 -1.28
C PRO A 105 -10.17 24.92 -1.11
N ASP A 106 -10.44 25.72 -2.15
CA ASP A 106 -11.47 26.75 -2.19
C ASP A 106 -12.91 26.18 -2.32
N GLN A 107 -13.05 24.95 -2.83
CA GLN A 107 -14.33 24.30 -3.10
C GLN A 107 -14.71 23.27 -2.01
N LEU A 108 -13.90 23.13 -0.96
CA LEU A 108 -14.13 22.14 0.08
C LEU A 108 -15.10 22.66 1.14
N ALA A 109 -16.24 21.97 1.28
CA ALA A 109 -17.16 22.26 2.36
C ALA A 109 -16.48 22.03 3.74
N PRO A 110 -16.72 22.90 4.72
CA PRO A 110 -16.13 22.77 6.05
C PRO A 110 -16.50 21.42 6.68
N GLY A 111 -15.48 20.64 7.06
CA GLY A 111 -15.64 19.31 7.67
C GLY A 111 -15.41 18.12 6.74
N THR A 112 -15.12 18.34 5.46
CA THR A 112 -14.74 17.27 4.54
C THR A 112 -13.27 16.86 4.71
N LYS A 113 -13.00 15.54 4.75
CA LYS A 113 -11.63 15.01 4.84
C LYS A 113 -10.93 15.20 3.50
N PHE A 114 -9.90 16.03 3.46
CA PHE A 114 -9.10 16.21 2.26
C PHE A 114 -8.28 14.94 1.98
N PRO A 115 -8.34 14.39 0.76
CA PRO A 115 -7.58 13.19 0.41
C PRO A 115 -6.07 13.47 0.48
N TYR A 116 -5.34 12.61 1.19
CA TYR A 116 -3.88 12.74 1.36
C TYR A 116 -3.11 12.68 0.02
N GLU A 117 -3.69 11.99 -0.98
CA GLU A 117 -3.12 11.88 -2.33
C GLU A 117 -3.07 13.23 -3.07
N CYS A 118 -3.88 14.20 -2.64
CA CYS A 118 -3.99 15.53 -3.24
C CYS A 118 -3.15 16.60 -2.54
N VAL A 119 -2.46 16.26 -1.45
CA VAL A 119 -1.57 17.19 -0.76
C VAL A 119 -0.25 17.25 -1.51
N VAL A 120 0.03 18.40 -2.12
CA VAL A 120 1.33 18.69 -2.74
C VAL A 120 2.21 19.28 -1.64
N ILE A 121 3.26 18.55 -1.22
CA ILE A 121 4.29 19.04 -0.28
C ILE A 121 5.46 19.69 -1.02
#